data_AF-A0A173TXD1-F1
#
_entry.id   AF-A0A173TXD1-F1
#
_cell.length_a   1.000
_cell.length_b   1.000
_cell.length_c   1.000
_cell.angle_alpha   90.00
_cell.angle_beta   90.00
_cell.angle_gamma   90.00
#
_symmetry.space_group_name_H-M   'P 1'
#
loop_
_entity.id
_entity.type
_entity.pdbx_description
1 polymer ?
#
loop_
_entity_poly.entity_id
_entity_poly.type
_entity_poly.pdbx_seq_one_letter_code
_entity_poly.pdbx_strand_id
1 'polypeptide(L)' 'MVEPLELGRFISTCRKEKNLTQKQLGEELGVTDRAVSKWENGVSLR' A
#
# COMPACT_ATOMS: atom_id res chain seq x y z
N MET A 1 3.84 -13.75 -13.33
CA MET A 1 2.66 -12.99 -12.87
C MET A 1 2.84 -12.79 -11.38
N VAL A 2 2.90 -11.54 -10.91
CA VAL A 2 3.03 -11.26 -9.47
C VAL A 2 1.63 -11.30 -8.89
N GLU A 3 1.40 -12.11 -7.87
CA GLU A 3 0.06 -12.19 -7.30
C GLU A 3 -0.28 -10.88 -6.56
N PRO A 4 -1.53 -10.39 -6.60
CA PRO A 4 -1.93 -9.14 -5.94
C PRO A 4 -1.58 -9.07 -4.44
N LEU A 5 -1.56 -10.23 -3.77
CA LEU A 5 -1.11 -10.38 -2.39
C LEU A 5 0.39 -10.12 -2.19
N GLU A 6 1.22 -10.42 -3.20
CA GLU A 6 2.65 -10.15 -3.16
C GLU A 6 2.95 -8.66 -3.32
N LEU A 7 2.21 -7.96 -4.19
CA LEU A 7 2.35 -6.50 -4.35
C LEU A 7 1.94 -5.75 -3.07
N GLY A 8 0.82 -6.13 -2.45
CA GLY A 8 0.37 -5.50 -1.21
C GLY A 8 1.36 -5.69 -0.06
N ARG A 9 1.94 -6.90 0.06
CA ARG A 9 3.02 -7.17 1.02
C ARG A 9 4.26 -6.35 0.72
N PHE A 10 4.68 -6.26 -0.54
CA PHE A 10 5.85 -5.48 -0.95
C PHE A 10 5.70 -3.99 -0.58
N ILE A 11 4.55 -3.39 -0.91
CA ILE A 11 4.25 -1.99 -0.57
C ILE A 11 4.29 -1.79 0.96
N SER A 12 3.66 -2.70 1.71
CA SER A 12 3.62 -2.63 3.18
C SER A 12 5.01 -2.72 3.79
N THR A 13 5.87 -3.60 3.26
CA THR A 13 7.26 -3.74 3.71
C THR A 13 8.05 -2.47 3.46
N CYS A 14 8.09 -1.97 2.22
CA CYS A 14 8.84 -0.75 1.89
C CYS A 14 8.35 0.47 2.70
N ARG A 15 7.03 0.58 2.93
CA ARG A 15 6.46 1.64 3.75
C ARG A 15 6.98 1.58 5.19
N LYS A 16 6.99 0.39 5.80
CA LYS A 16 7.45 0.16 7.17
C LYS A 16 8.96 0.39 7.31
N GLU A 17 9.75 -0.01 6.33
CA GLU A 17 11.20 0.26 6.29
C GLU A 17 11.51 1.77 6.32
N LYS A 18 10.65 2.56 5.68
CA LYS A 18 10.72 4.03 5.69
C LYS A 18 10.05 4.67 6.91
N ASN A 19 9.53 3.88 7.86
CA ASN A 19 8.76 4.35 9.02
C ASN A 19 7.57 5.26 8.66
N LEU A 20 6.93 5.00 7.51
CA LEU A 20 5.80 5.77 7.04
C LEU A 20 4.47 5.14 7.48
N THR A 21 3.48 5.97 7.80
CA THR A 21 2.08 5.56 7.88
C THR A 21 1.47 5.46 6.48
N GLN A 22 0.34 4.76 6.34
CA GLN A 22 -0.37 4.70 5.04
C GLN A 22 -0.78 6.09 4.55
N LYS A 23 -1.10 7.01 5.47
CA LYS A 23 -1.39 8.41 5.16
C LYS A 23 -0.18 9.14 4.59
N GLN A 24 0.98 9.02 5.22
CA GLN A 24 2.21 9.66 4.74
C GLN A 24 2.64 9.10 3.39
N LEU A 25 2.54 7.78 3.18
CA LEU A 25 2.80 7.18 1.87
C LEU A 25 1.80 7.70 0.81
N GLY A 26 0.53 7.85 1.18
CA GLY A 26 -0.47 8.44 0.32
C GLY A 26 -0.13 9.88 -0.07
N GLU A 27 0.26 10.71 0.91
CA GLU A 27 0.69 12.09 0.69
C GLU A 27 1.90 12.18 -0.25
N GLU A 28 2.91 11.33 -0.07
CA GLU A 28 4.10 11.27 -0.95
C GLU A 28 3.75 10.85 -2.40
N LEU A 29 2.76 9.97 -2.56
CA LEU A 29 2.35 9.45 -3.86
C LEU A 29 1.18 10.23 -4.49
N GLY A 30 0.64 11.25 -3.81
CA GLY A 30 -0.53 12.00 -4.27
C GLY A 30 -1.82 11.18 -4.30
N VAL A 31 -1.94 10.15 -3.46
CA VAL A 31 -3.12 9.29 -3.34
C VAL A 31 -3.68 9.31 -1.92
N THR A 32 -4.89 8.77 -1.74
CA THR A 32 -5.48 8.64 -0.40
C THR A 32 -4.84 7.48 0.38
N ASP A 33 -4.82 7.60 1.71
CA ASP A 33 -4.52 6.52 2.65
C ASP A 33 -5.37 5.26 2.37
N ARG A 34 -6.64 5.45 1.96
CA ARG A 34 -7.53 4.36 1.54
C ARG A 34 -7.05 3.63 0.28
N ALA A 35 -6.45 4.34 -0.68
CA ALA A 35 -5.86 3.70 -1.86
C ALA A 35 -4.67 2.82 -1.45
N VAL A 36 -3.78 3.34 -0.60
CA VAL A 36 -2.65 2.58 -0.04
C VAL A 36 -3.14 1.34 0.72
N SER A 37 -4.19 1.49 1.55
CA SER A 37 -4.77 0.37 2.28
C SER A 37 -5.36 -0.72 1.36
N LYS A 38 -6.00 -0.33 0.24
CA LYS A 38 -6.50 -1.31 -0.74
C LYS A 38 -5.37 -2.07 -1.43
N TRP A 39 -4.28 -1.38 -1.77
CA TRP A 39 -3.10 -2.02 -2.36
C TRP A 39 -2.48 -3.00 -1.37
N GLU A 40 -2.26 -2.57 -0.12
CA GLU A 40 -1.61 -3.40 0.91
C GLU A 40 -2.44 -4.63 1.29
N ASN A 41 -3.77 -4.51 1.35
CA ASN A 41 -4.65 -5.60 1.77
C ASN A 41 -5.15 -6.46 0.61
N GLY A 42 -4.82 -6.13 -0.64
CA GLY A 42 -5.31 -6.86 -1.82
C GLY A 42 -6.83 -6.78 -2.02
N VAL A 43 -7.53 -5.90 -1.27
CA VAL A 43 -8.98 -5.72 -1.36
C VAL A 43 -9.27 -4.75 -2.51
N SER A 44 -9.00 -5.22 -3.72
CA SER A 44 -9.51 -4.59 -4.94
C SER A 44 -10.95 -5.06 -5.09
N LEU A 45 -11.90 -4.20 -4.71
CA LEU A 45 -13.32 -4.21 -5.11
C LEU A 45 -13.97 -5.61 -5.24
N ARG A 46 -14.67 -6.04 -4.18
CA ARG A 46 -15.85 -6.89 -4.40
C ARG A 46 -17.00 -6.01 -4.90
#